data_AF-A0A3D5B9G7-F1
#
_entry.id   AF-A0A3D5B9G7-F1
#
_cell.length_a   1.000
_cell.length_b   1.000
_cell.length_c   1.000
_cell.angle_alpha   90.00
_cell.angle_beta   90.00
_cell.angle_gamma   90.00
#
_symmetry.space_group_name_H-M   'P 1'
#
loop_
_entity.id
_entity.type
_entity.pdbx_description
1 polymer ?
#
loop_
_entity_poly.entity_id
_entity_poly.type
_entity_poly.pdbx_seq_one_letter_code
_entity_poly.pdbx_strand_id
1 'polypeptide(L)' 'VQMLLKAWWEEQRTVINPKLLLNGHAIQKAFGLLPGAMIGQLLEQLKEAQAAGVVSTLDEAKIFITDAIQTAGESAEK' A
#
# COMPACT_ATOMS: atom_id res chain seq x y z
N VAL A 1 -9.51 -20.49 -22.92
CA VAL A 1 -8.40 -19.95 -22.09
C VAL A 1 -8.25 -18.48 -22.45
N GLN A 2 -8.69 -17.54 -21.59
CA GLN A 2 -8.40 -16.07 -21.59
C GLN A 2 -9.48 -15.27 -20.80
N MET A 3 -10.11 -15.80 -19.74
CA MET A 3 -11.18 -15.06 -19.02
C MET A 3 -11.14 -15.17 -17.49
N LEU A 4 -10.05 -15.68 -16.90
CA LEU A 4 -9.97 -15.85 -15.44
C LEU A 4 -9.27 -14.69 -14.71
N LEU A 5 -8.67 -13.74 -15.44
CA LEU A 5 -7.87 -12.68 -14.82
C LEU A 5 -8.63 -11.38 -14.52
N LYS A 6 -9.90 -11.26 -14.92
CA LYS A 6 -10.71 -10.05 -14.68
C LYS A 6 -11.50 -10.06 -13.37
N ALA A 7 -11.73 -11.23 -12.76
CA ALA A 7 -12.52 -11.34 -11.53
C ALA A 7 -11.76 -10.93 -10.26
N TRP A 8 -10.43 -10.78 -10.33
CA TRP A 8 -9.62 -10.32 -9.18
C TRP A 8 -9.71 -8.82 -8.92
N TRP A 9 -10.48 -8.07 -9.73
CA TRP A 9 -10.52 -6.60 -9.65
C TRP A 9 -11.74 -5.99 -8.96
N GLU A 10 -12.85 -6.72 -8.78
CA GLU A 10 -14.13 -6.08 -8.42
C GLU A 10 -14.64 -6.28 -6.99
N GLU A 11 -13.96 -7.02 -6.11
CA GLU A 11 -14.54 -7.36 -4.81
C GLU A 11 -13.59 -7.14 -3.62
N GLN A 12 -13.40 -5.88 -3.22
CA GLN A 12 -12.81 -5.50 -1.93
C GLN A 12 -13.83 -4.79 -1.02
N ARG A 13 -15.12 -5.15 -1.15
CA ARG A 13 -16.23 -4.71 -0.29
C ARG A 13 -16.64 -5.80 0.70
N THR A 14 -15.87 -5.98 1.77
CA THR A 14 -16.25 -6.64 3.06
C THR A 14 -15.05 -6.41 4.01
N VAL A 15 -14.99 -5.41 4.92
CA VAL A 15 -15.56 -5.32 6.29
C VAL A 15 -15.31 -6.66 7.03
N ILE A 16 -14.28 -6.89 7.85
CA ILE A 16 -14.17 -6.56 9.29
C ILE A 16 -12.67 -6.64 9.72
N ASN A 17 -12.00 -5.50 9.83
CA ASN A 17 -10.74 -5.24 10.56
C ASN A 17 -10.63 -3.70 10.49
N PRO A 18 -10.03 -2.92 11.42
CA PRO A 18 -9.73 -1.52 11.12
C PRO A 18 -8.93 -1.51 9.82
N LYS A 19 -9.60 -1.16 8.72
CA LYS A 19 -9.08 -1.39 7.37
C LYS A 19 -7.91 -0.42 7.25
N LEU A 20 -6.69 -0.97 7.18
CA LEU A 20 -5.56 -0.21 6.66
C LEU A 20 -6.04 0.47 5.38
N LEU A 21 -5.76 1.77 5.27
CA LEU A 21 -6.23 2.58 4.14
C LEU A 21 -5.69 1.99 2.84
N LEU A 22 -4.47 1.43 2.86
CA LEU A 22 -3.96 0.57 1.80
C LEU A 22 -3.55 -0.81 2.33
N ASN A 23 -3.85 -1.83 1.51
CA ASN A 23 -3.32 -3.19 1.70
C ASN A 23 -2.13 -3.44 0.76
N GLY A 24 -1.32 -4.46 1.06
CA GLY A 24 -0.14 -4.78 0.25
C GLY A 24 -0.44 -5.06 -1.22
N HIS A 25 -1.62 -5.62 -1.53
CA HIS A 25 -2.05 -5.84 -2.91
C HIS A 25 -2.36 -4.52 -3.65
N ALA A 26 -2.93 -3.54 -2.94
CA ALA A 26 -3.18 -2.20 -3.49
C ALA A 26 -1.86 -1.46 -3.76
N ILE A 27 -0.87 -1.60 -2.86
CA ILE A 27 0.47 -1.03 -3.04
C ILE A 27 1.16 -1.66 -4.27
N GLN A 28 1.17 -2.99 -4.38
CA GLN A 28 1.74 -3.69 -5.53
C GLN A 28 1.17 -3.19 -6.85
N LYS A 29 -0.15 -3.00 -6.93
CA LYS A 29 -0.75 -2.55 -8.18
C LYS A 29 -0.61 -1.05 -8.43
N ALA A 30 -0.77 -0.22 -7.40
CA ALA A 30 -0.68 1.23 -7.54
C ALA A 30 0.74 1.69 -7.90
N PHE A 31 1.75 1.00 -7.37
CA PHE A 31 3.16 1.39 -7.50
C PHE A 31 4.01 0.39 -8.29
N GLY A 32 3.44 -0.71 -8.76
CA GLY A 32 4.16 -1.73 -9.54
C GLY A 32 5.24 -2.47 -8.74
N LEU A 33 5.19 -2.45 -7.41
CA LEU A 33 6.21 -3.05 -6.55
C LEU A 33 6.11 -4.57 -6.54
N LEU A 34 7.28 -5.23 -6.53
CA LEU A 34 7.36 -6.67 -6.35
C LEU A 34 7.06 -7.05 -4.89
N PRO A 35 6.42 -8.22 -4.65
CA PRO A 35 6.21 -8.71 -3.29
C PRO A 35 7.56 -8.92 -2.60
N GLY A 36 7.72 -8.34 -1.40
CA GLY A 36 8.96 -8.41 -0.64
C GLY A 36 8.89 -7.66 0.68
N ALA A 37 9.99 -7.73 1.46
CA ALA A 37 10.09 -7.11 2.79
C ALA A 37 9.78 -5.60 2.77
N MET A 38 10.13 -4.91 1.68
CA MET A 38 9.82 -3.50 1.46
C MET A 38 8.33 -3.19 1.58
N ILE A 39 7.44 -4.05 1.06
CA ILE A 39 5.99 -3.85 1.18
C ILE A 39 5.52 -4.02 2.62
N GLY A 40 6.10 -4.98 3.35
CA GLY A 40 5.84 -5.13 4.79
C GLY A 40 6.20 -3.86 5.56
N GLN A 41 7.39 -3.31 5.31
CA GLN A 41 7.87 -2.07 5.94
C GLN A 41 6.99 -0.86 5.60
N LEU A 42 6.53 -0.74 4.35
CA LEU A 42 5.61 0.31 3.93
C LEU A 42 4.24 0.19 4.63
N LEU A 43 3.73 -1.04 4.79
CA LEU A 43 2.48 -1.29 5.50
C LEU A 43 2.60 -1.03 7.00
N GLU A 44 3.73 -1.37 7.61
CA GLU A 44 4.01 -1.07 9.02
C GLU A 44 4.06 0.45 9.26
N GLN A 45 4.82 1.19 8.46
CA GLN A 45 4.88 2.65 8.55
C GLN A 45 3.51 3.30 8.33
N LEU A 46 2.74 2.81 7.34
CA LEU A 46 1.39 3.29 7.10
C LEU A 46 0.48 3.01 8.30
N LYS A 47 0.59 1.82 8.91
CA LYS A 47 -0.17 1.46 10.11
C LYS A 47 0.15 2.40 11.28
N GLU A 48 1.41 2.72 11.49
CA GLU A 48 1.86 3.66 12.53
C GLU A 48 1.35 5.07 12.25
N ALA A 49 1.47 5.55 11.00
CA ALA A 49 0.97 6.86 10.60
C ALA A 49 -0.56 6.97 10.76
N GLN A 50 -1.29 5.90 10.47
CA GLN A 50 -2.73 5.81 10.74
C GLN A 50 -3.06 5.81 12.23
N ALA A 51 -2.31 5.05 13.04
CA ALA A 51 -2.50 5.02 14.49
C ALA A 51 -2.20 6.37 15.14
N ALA A 52 -1.24 7.12 14.59
CA ALA A 52 -0.89 8.47 15.02
C ALA A 52 -1.88 9.55 14.51
N GLY A 53 -2.81 9.20 13.62
CA GLY A 53 -3.72 10.16 12.98
C GLY A 53 -3.08 11.05 11.92
N VAL A 54 -1.84 10.75 11.51
CA VAL A 54 -1.12 11.45 10.43
C VAL A 54 -1.74 11.13 9.07
N VAL A 55 -2.25 9.90 8.91
CA VAL A 55 -2.91 9.45 7.69
C VAL A 55 -4.31 8.97 8.07
N SER A 56 -5.33 9.64 7.56
CA SER A 56 -6.73 9.30 7.86
C SER A 56 -7.53 8.89 6.62
N THR A 57 -7.00 9.18 5.43
CA THR A 57 -7.70 8.93 4.16
C THR A 57 -6.87 8.10 3.17
N LEU A 58 -7.59 7.50 2.22
CA LEU A 58 -7.01 6.69 1.14
C LEU A 58 -6.01 7.47 0.29
N ASP A 59 -6.24 8.78 0.12
CA ASP A 59 -5.39 9.64 -0.68
C ASP A 59 -4.08 9.97 0.05
N GLU A 60 -4.19 10.38 1.32
CA GLU A 60 -3.03 10.60 2.20
C GLU A 60 -2.15 9.35 2.31
N ALA A 61 -2.78 8.17 2.38
CA ALA A 61 -2.07 6.91 2.42
C ALA A 61 -1.27 6.64 1.14
N LYS A 62 -1.78 7.04 -0.05
CA LYS A 62 -1.01 6.92 -1.30
C LYS A 62 0.15 7.92 -1.34
N ILE A 63 -0.07 9.15 -0.89
CA ILE A 63 0.97 10.18 -0.82
C ILE A 63 2.09 9.71 0.10
N PHE A 64 1.75 9.22 1.29
CA PHE A 64 2.69 8.69 2.27
C PHE A 64 3.55 7.55 1.70
N ILE A 65 2.93 6.61 0.99
CA ILE A 65 3.65 5.49 0.37
C ILE A 65 4.56 5.98 -0.77
N THR A 66 4.12 6.97 -1.55
CA THR A 66 4.94 7.57 -2.62
C THR A 66 6.19 8.22 -2.05
N ASP A 67 6.03 9.01 -0.99
CA ASP A 67 7.12 9.67 -0.27
C ASP A 67 8.10 8.66 0.35
N ALA A 68 7.58 7.59 0.96
CA ALA A 68 8.39 6.53 1.53
C ALA A 68 9.21 5.76 0.47
N ILE A 69 8.66 5.54 -0.74
CA ILE A 69 9.38 4.93 -1.86
C ILE A 69 10.50 5.85 -2.35
N GLN A 70 10.25 7.15 -2.42
CA GLN A 70 11.23 8.15 -2.86
C GLN A 70 12.40 8.24 -1.86
N THR A 71 12.09 8.32 -0.56
CA THR A 71 13.09 8.33 0.52
C THR A 71 13.93 7.05 0.56
N ALA A 72 13.31 5.90 0.29
CA ALA A 72 14.02 4.62 0.21
C ALA A 72 14.95 4.54 -1.03
N GLY A 73 14.58 5.18 -2.14
CA GLY A 73 15.42 5.29 -3.34
C GLY A 73 16.63 6.20 -3.12
N GLU A 74 16.47 7.29 -2.38
CA GLU A 74 17.56 8.24 -2.07
C GLU A 74 18.61 7.67 -1.10
N SER A 75 18.23 6.70 -0.26
CA SER A 75 19.18 6.04 0.66
C SER A 75 20.10 5.00 -0.01
N ALA A 76 19.82 4.61 -1.26
CA ALA A 76 20.63 3.64 -2.00
C ALA A 76 21.76 4.28 -2.84
N GLU A 77 21.81 5.61 -2.95
CA GLU A 77 22.79 6.33 -3.78
C GLU A 77 23.92 7.02 -2.98
N LYS A 78 24.03 6.78 -1.67
CA LYS A 78 25.13 7.30 -0.84
C LYS A 78 26.20 6.28 -0.50
#